data_AF-A0A950FES4-F1
#
_entry.id   AF-A0A950FES4-F1
#
_cell.length_a   1.000
_cell.length_b   1.000
_cell.length_c   1.000
_cell.angle_alpha   90.00
_cell.angle_beta   90.00
_cell.angle_gamma   90.00
#
_symmetry.space_group_name_H-M   'P 1'
#
loop_
_entity.id
_entity.type
_entity.pdbx_description
1 polymer ?
#
loop_
_entity_poly.entity_id
_entity_poly.type
_entity_poly.pdbx_seq_one_letter_code
_entity_poly.pdbx_strand_id
1 'polypeptide(L)'
;MAALNNWKTHDFAVKMLAWSAVRGSTLEYRCRRCGRNFHQFTAASRNVWAVDEEGRSLERTVNDLWLSDKCPRLFSVKDDEDRKRLFNVPA
;
A
#
# COMPACT_ATOMS: atom_id res chain seq x y z
N MET A 1 -0.77 -4.55 -25.09
CA MET A 1 0.01 -3.76 -24.12
C MET A 1 -0.36 -4.25 -22.73
N ALA A 2 0.52 -5.00 -22.05
CA ALA A 2 0.22 -5.47 -20.70
C ALA A 2 0.15 -4.26 -19.77
N ALA A 3 -1.03 -3.99 -19.19
CA ALA A 3 -1.17 -2.97 -18.17
C ALA A 3 -0.17 -3.28 -17.05
N LEU A 4 0.84 -2.43 -16.90
CA LEU A 4 1.78 -2.51 -15.79
C LEU A 4 0.95 -2.52 -14.51
N ASN A 5 1.01 -3.60 -13.74
CA ASN A 5 0.36 -3.66 -12.45
C ASN A 5 1.08 -2.68 -11.52
N ASN A 6 0.61 -1.42 -11.49
CA ASN A 6 1.28 -0.30 -10.83
C ASN A 6 1.51 -0.59 -9.34
N TRP A 7 0.72 -1.47 -8.73
CA TRP A 7 0.92 -2.00 -7.38
C TRP A 7 2.29 -2.63 -7.15
N LYS A 8 2.87 -3.29 -8.16
CA LYS A 8 4.21 -3.89 -8.07
C LYS A 8 5.33 -2.84 -7.91
N THR A 9 5.05 -1.58 -8.23
CA THR A 9 6.02 -0.48 -8.05
C THR A 9 6.07 0.01 -6.60
N HIS A 10 5.08 -0.33 -5.78
CA HIS A 10 5.00 0.02 -4.37
C HIS A 10 5.62 -1.07 -3.51
N ASP A 11 6.26 -0.67 -2.41
CA ASP A 11 6.77 -1.59 -1.39
C ASP A 11 5.88 -1.52 -0.14
N PHE A 12 4.90 -2.42 -0.07
CA PHE A 12 3.87 -2.38 0.98
C PHE A 12 4.33 -3.10 2.25
N ALA A 13 4.17 -2.41 3.38
CA ALA A 13 3.98 -3.05 4.67
C ALA A 13 2.48 -3.32 4.85
N VAL A 14 2.12 -4.55 5.23
CA VAL A 14 0.71 -4.96 5.36
C VAL A 14 0.39 -5.20 6.83
N LYS A 15 -0.73 -4.64 7.29
CA LYS A 15 -1.25 -4.81 8.65
C LYS A 15 -2.72 -5.19 8.60
N MET A 16 -3.15 -6.14 9.42
CA MET A 16 -4.59 -6.39 9.61
C MET A 16 -5.14 -5.36 10.60
N LEU A 17 -6.18 -4.64 10.20
CA LEU A 17 -6.85 -3.66 11.07
C LEU A 17 -8.01 -4.26 11.85
N ALA A 18 -8.83 -5.07 11.17
CA ALA A 18 -10.03 -5.65 11.75
C ALA A 18 -10.40 -6.94 11.03
N TRP A 19 -11.33 -7.68 11.63
CA TRP A 19 -11.98 -8.82 10.99
C TRP A 19 -13.48 -8.77 11.22
N SER A 20 -14.25 -9.20 10.22
CA SER A 20 -15.69 -9.40 10.32
C SER A 20 -16.13 -10.63 9.54
N ALA A 21 -17.19 -11.28 10.01
CA ALA A 21 -17.75 -12.45 9.32
C ALA A 21 -18.30 -12.12 7.91
N VAL A 22 -18.73 -10.87 7.68
CA VAL A 22 -19.37 -10.43 6.43
C VAL A 22 -18.35 -9.93 5.40
N ARG A 23 -17.33 -9.16 5.82
CA ARG A 23 -16.36 -8.51 4.92
C ARG A 23 -14.98 -9.15 4.96
N GLY A 24 -14.77 -10.12 5.85
CA GLY A 24 -13.47 -10.73 6.10
C GLY A 24 -12.55 -9.79 6.87
N SER A 25 -11.25 -9.98 6.66
CA SER A 25 -10.21 -9.11 7.22
C SER A 25 -10.16 -7.79 6.46
N THR A 26 -10.03 -6.70 7.19
CA THR A 26 -9.60 -5.40 6.67
C THR A 26 -8.08 -5.34 6.76
N LEU A 27 -7.42 -5.22 5.62
CA LEU A 27 -5.98 -5.09 5.52
C LEU A 27 -5.62 -3.65 5.16
N GLU A 28 -4.64 -3.09 5.85
CA GLU A 28 -3.98 -1.84 5.51
C GLU A 28 -2.66 -2.14 4.79
N TYR A 29 -2.50 -1.53 3.64
CA TYR A 29 -1.30 -1.54 2.81
C TYR A 29 -0.68 -0.15 2.88
N ARG A 30 0.40 -0.02 3.63
CA ARG A 30 1.17 1.21 3.72
C ARG A 30 2.41 1.11 2.85
N CYS A 31 2.51 1.94 1.83
CA CYS A 31 3.72 1.98 1.01
C CYS A 31 4.86 2.61 1.81
N ARG A 32 5.92 1.84 2.07
CA ARG A 32 7.12 2.32 2.78
C ARG A 32 7.90 3.37 1.98
N ARG A 33 7.68 3.44 0.67
CA ARG A 33 8.37 4.38 -0.23
C ARG A 33 7.68 5.73 -0.29
N CYS A 34 6.43 5.77 -0.73
CA CYS A 34 5.70 7.02 -0.93
C CYS A 34 4.81 7.44 0.24
N GLY A 35 4.66 6.58 1.25
CA GLY A 35 3.82 6.86 2.43
C GLY A 35 2.32 6.71 2.22
N ARG A 36 1.86 6.45 0.99
CA ARG A 36 0.43 6.26 0.68
C ARG A 36 -0.12 5.01 1.38
N ASN A 37 -1.35 5.13 1.88
CA ASN A 37 -2.08 4.06 2.57
C ASN A 37 -3.28 3.62 1.73
N PHE A 38 -3.52 2.32 1.71
CA PHE A 38 -4.66 1.71 1.03
C PHE A 38 -5.29 0.66 1.94
N HIS A 39 -6.62 0.57 1.95
CA HIS A 39 -7.34 -0.45 2.69
C HIS A 39 -7.99 -1.44 1.73
N GLN A 40 -8.01 -2.72 2.10
CA GLN A 40 -8.65 -3.79 1.32
C GLN A 40 -9.48 -4.71 2.21
N PHE A 41 -10.66 -5.09 1.75
CA PHE A 41 -11.43 -6.20 2.32
C PHE A 41 -11.12 -7.53 1.63
N THR A 42 -10.94 -8.60 2.40
CA THR A 42 -10.59 -9.92 1.85
C THR A 42 -11.77 -10.73 1.31
N ALA A 43 -12.99 -10.60 1.84
CA ALA A 43 -14.01 -11.65 1.66
C ALA A 43 -15.15 -11.41 0.64
N ALA A 44 -15.32 -10.24 0.01
CA ALA A 44 -16.53 -10.04 -0.81
C ALA A 44 -16.36 -9.30 -2.14
N SER A 45 -15.25 -8.59 -2.38
CA SER A 45 -15.11 -7.82 -3.65
C SER A 45 -13.70 -7.35 -3.95
N ARG A 46 -12.70 -7.70 -3.12
CA ARG A 46 -11.35 -7.09 -3.15
C ARG A 46 -11.40 -5.57 -3.33
N ASN A 47 -12.40 -4.91 -2.74
CA ASN A 47 -12.51 -3.46 -2.80
C ASN A 47 -11.27 -2.88 -2.15
N VAL A 48 -10.49 -2.13 -2.93
CA VAL A 48 -9.39 -1.33 -2.43
C VAL A 48 -9.76 0.13 -2.56
N TRP A 49 -9.44 0.90 -1.52
CA TRP A 49 -9.49 2.35 -1.59
C TRP A 49 -8.27 2.97 -0.90
N ALA A 50 -7.85 4.13 -1.38
CA ALA A 50 -6.84 4.96 -0.75
C ALA A 50 -7.43 5.65 0.48
N VAL A 51 -6.59 5.81 1.50
CA VAL A 51 -6.95 6.47 2.75
C VAL A 51 -5.93 7.54 3.12
N ASP A 52 -6.36 8.51 3.94
CA ASP A 52 -5.48 9.52 4.54
C ASP A 52 -4.64 8.93 5.70
N GLU A 53 -3.91 9.78 6.41
CA GLU A 53 -3.08 9.39 7.55
C GLU A 53 -3.90 8.95 8.77
N GLU A 54 -5.16 9.37 8.86
CA GLU A 54 -6.11 8.99 9.91
C GLU A 54 -6.92 7.72 9.53
N GLY A 55 -6.68 7.15 8.35
CA GLY A 55 -7.36 5.96 7.85
C GLY A 55 -8.74 6.22 7.27
N ARG A 56 -9.08 7.46 6.94
CA ARG A 56 -10.34 7.84 6.29
C ARG A 56 -10.23 7.72 4.79
N SER A 57 -11.29 7.24 4.15
CA SER A 57 -11.34 7.10 2.68
C SER A 57 -11.16 8.46 1.99
N LEU A 58 -10.27 8.49 1.00
CA LEU A 58 -10.09 9.68 0.16
C LEU A 58 -11.29 9.90 -0.75
N GLU A 59 -11.43 11.14 -1.23
CA GLU A 59 -12.40 11.50 -2.27
C GLU A 59 -12.16 10.64 -3.54
N ARG A 60 -13.24 10.32 -4.24
CA ARG A 60 -13.25 9.34 -5.34
C ARG A 60 -12.19 9.64 -6.40
N THR A 61 -12.06 10.89 -6.82
CA THR A 61 -11.08 11.29 -7.84
C THR A 61 -9.65 11.02 -7.38
N VAL A 62 -9.33 11.37 -6.13
CA VAL A 62 -8.00 11.14 -5.53
C VAL A 62 -7.74 9.64 -5.34
N ASN A 63 -8.76 8.89 -4.90
CA ASN A 63 -8.71 7.45 -4.76
C ASN A 63 -8.36 6.76 -6.08
N ASP A 64 -9.11 7.06 -7.14
CA ASP A 64 -8.91 6.45 -8.47
C ASP A 64 -7.53 6.80 -9.05
N LEU A 65 -7.08 8.04 -8.81
CA LEU A 65 -5.73 8.47 -9.16
C LEU A 65 -4.68 7.63 -8.44
N TRP A 66 -4.76 7.50 -7.12
CA TRP A 66 -3.76 6.79 -6.33
C TRP A 66 -3.71 5.28 -6.63
N LEU A 67 -4.87 4.66 -6.86
CA LEU A 67 -4.96 3.25 -7.24
C LEU A 67 -4.36 2.97 -8.61
N SER A 68 -4.45 3.95 -9.52
CA SER A 68 -3.93 3.87 -10.88
C SER A 68 -2.50 4.35 -11.01
N ASP A 69 -1.94 5.00 -10.00
CA ASP A 69 -0.65 5.66 -10.07
C ASP A 69 0.51 4.75 -9.62
N LYS A 70 1.67 4.94 -10.26
CA LYS A 70 2.91 4.27 -9.85
C LYS A 70 3.41 4.87 -8.54
N CYS A 71 4.31 4.18 -7.85
CA CYS A 71 4.94 4.73 -6.67
C CYS A 71 5.75 5.98 -7.06
N PRO A 72 5.40 7.19 -6.57
CA PRO A 72 6.04 8.43 -7.02
C PRO A 72 7.49 8.57 -6.53
N ARG A 73 7.85 7.91 -5.42
CA ARG A 73 9.23 7.88 -4.92
C ARG A 73 9.94 6.64 -5.46
N LEU A 74 10.56 6.79 -6.63
CA LEU A 74 11.63 5.92 -7.08
C LEU A 74 12.88 6.26 -6.26
N PHE A 75 13.02 5.63 -5.11
CA PHE A 75 14.29 5.58 -4.41
C PHE A 75 15.33 4.96 -5.34
N SER A 76 16.54 5.52 -5.35
CA SER A 76 17.64 4.92 -6.11
C SER A 76 17.87 3.50 -5.59
N VAL A 77 18.45 2.61 -6.40
CA VAL A 77 18.80 1.25 -5.95
C VAL A 77 19.63 1.29 -4.66
N LYS A 78 20.42 2.35 -4.46
CA LYS A 78 21.24 2.59 -3.29
C LYS A 78 20.42 2.84 -2.02
N ASP A 79 19.34 3.62 -2.10
CA ASP A 79 18.44 3.88 -0.97
C ASP A 79 17.67 2.61 -0.55
N ASP A 80 17.31 1.75 -1.52
CA ASP A 80 16.65 0.47 -1.22
C ASP A 80 17.62 -0.53 -0.54
N GLU A 81 18.89 -0.53 -0.95
CA GLU A 81 19.96 -1.33 -0.32
C GLU A 81 20.32 -0.85 1.08
N ASP A 82 20.48 0.46 1.30
CA ASP A 82 20.78 1.01 2.64
C ASP A 82 19.64 0.70 3.63
N ARG A 83 18.38 0.74 3.18
CA ARG A 83 17.24 0.34 4.01
C ARG A 83 17.27 -1.14 4.40
N LYS A 84 17.66 -2.04 3.50
CA LYS A 84 17.78 -3.48 3.82
C LYS A 84 18.91 -3.76 4.81
N ARG A 85 20.02 -3.02 4.70
CA ARG A 85 21.20 -3.17 5.57
C ARG A 85 20.91 -2.83 7.03
N LEU A 86 19.99 -1.91 7.31
CA LEU A 86 19.59 -1.57 8.68
C LEU A 86 18.87 -2.72 9.43
N PHE A 87 18.35 -3.72 8.72
CA PHE A 87 17.76 -4.91 9.36
C PHE A 87 18.77 -6.02 9.64
N ASN A 88 20.05 -5.82 9.30
CA ASN A 88 21.09 -6.84 9.45
C ASN A 88 22.19 -6.44 10.45
N VAL A 89 21.88 -5.59 11.42
CA VAL A 89 22.77 -5.29 12.56
C VAL A 89 22.57 -6.39 13.60
N PRO A 90 23.54 -7.30 13.82
CA PRO A 90 23.49 -8.20 14.96
C PRO A 90 23.60 -7.37 16.25
N ALA A 91 22.77 -7.73 17.23
CA ALA A 91 22.76 -7.17 18.58
C ALA A 91 24.11 -7.35 19.29
#